data_AF-A0A8T7BZ22-F1
#
_entry.id   AF-A0A8T7BZ22-F1
#
_cell.length_a   1.000
_cell.length_b   1.000
_cell.length_c   1.000
_cell.angle_alpha   90.00
_cell.angle_beta   90.00
_cell.angle_gamma   90.00
#
_symmetry.space_group_name_H-M   'P 1'
#
loop_
_entity.id
_entity.type
_entity.pdbx_description
1 polymer ?
#
loop_
_entity_poly.entity_id
_entity_poly.type
_entity_poly.pdbx_seq_one_letter_code
_entity_poly.pdbx_strand_id
1 'polypeptide(L)'
;MGQPSIIEVEYHDFLKILQHATDSKNKIDKADKDRWNHFVREHKIPEAGMGVKAKAGAMSGNTKAVIIDGAGKSDGYYIYSSDDLFCIKYDLGLE
;
A
#
# COMPACT_ATOMS: atom_id res chain seq x y z
N MET A 1 10.73 -8.60 16.37
CA MET A 1 9.88 -7.39 16.48
C MET A 1 10.34 -6.40 15.42
N GLY A 2 9.82 -6.50 14.20
CA GLY A 2 10.09 -5.53 13.14
C GLY A 2 9.38 -4.21 13.44
N GLN A 3 10.10 -3.09 13.41
CA GLN A 3 9.45 -1.78 13.47
C GLN A 3 8.72 -1.56 12.15
N PRO A 4 7.46 -1.08 12.18
CA PRO A 4 6.76 -0.84 10.95
C PRO A 4 7.46 0.29 10.19
N SER A 5 7.78 0.02 8.92
CA SER A 5 8.64 0.86 8.12
C SER A 5 8.09 1.03 6.71
N ILE A 6 8.39 2.18 6.11
CA ILE A 6 7.99 2.44 4.74
C ILE A 6 9.14 1.99 3.87
N ILE A 7 8.89 0.99 3.04
CA ILE A 7 9.85 0.44 2.08
C ILE A 7 9.43 0.87 0.68
N GLU A 8 10.42 1.16 -0.17
CA GLU A 8 10.19 1.35 -1.59
C GLU A 8 10.07 -0.02 -2.26
N VAL A 9 9.05 -0.16 -3.10
CA VAL A 9 8.79 -1.38 -3.87
C VAL A 9 8.93 -1.03 -5.34
N GLU A 10 9.62 -1.88 -6.09
CA GLU A 10 9.71 -1.71 -7.53
C GLU A 10 8.31 -1.70 -8.16
N TYR A 11 8.01 -0.67 -8.95
CA TYR A 11 6.68 -0.50 -9.54
C TYR A 11 6.25 -1.70 -10.39
N HIS A 12 7.19 -2.31 -11.13
CA HIS A 12 6.93 -3.54 -11.88
C HIS A 12 6.58 -4.74 -10.99
N ASP A 13 7.20 -4.86 -9.82
CA ASP A 13 6.88 -5.93 -8.87
C ASP A 13 5.51 -5.68 -8.23
N PHE A 14 5.26 -4.43 -7.81
CA PHE A 14 3.96 -4.01 -7.33
C PHE A 14 2.84 -4.26 -8.34
N LEU A 15 3.05 -4.04 -9.64
CA LEU A 15 2.05 -4.35 -10.67
C LEU A 15 1.65 -5.84 -10.68
N LYS A 16 2.62 -6.75 -10.48
CA LYS A 16 2.33 -8.19 -10.38
C LYS A 16 1.54 -8.50 -9.12
N ILE A 17 1.92 -7.92 -7.99
CA ILE A 17 1.21 -8.07 -6.71
C ILE A 17 -0.23 -7.53 -6.84
N LEU A 18 -0.40 -6.34 -7.42
CA LEU A 18 -1.68 -5.70 -7.63
C LEU A 18 -2.58 -6.52 -8.55
N GLN A 19 -2.01 -7.06 -9.63
CA GLN A 19 -2.73 -7.93 -10.55
C GLN A 19 -3.20 -9.22 -9.85
N HIS A 20 -2.33 -9.84 -9.06
CA HIS A 20 -2.67 -11.03 -8.29
C HIS A 20 -3.73 -10.76 -7.21
N ALA A 21 -3.62 -9.62 -6.50
CA ALA A 21 -4.61 -9.19 -5.52
C ALA A 21 -5.96 -8.85 -6.19
N THR A 22 -5.94 -8.31 -7.40
CA THR A 22 -7.16 -8.04 -8.18
C THR A 22 -7.83 -9.34 -8.59
N ASP A 23 -7.06 -10.30 -9.11
CA ASP A 23 -7.55 -11.63 -9.49
C ASP A 23 -8.17 -12.37 -8.29
N SER A 24 -7.50 -12.30 -7.14
CA SER A 24 -7.96 -12.92 -5.88
C SER A 24 -9.05 -12.13 -5.14
N LYS A 25 -9.48 -10.96 -5.66
CA LYS A 25 -10.42 -10.02 -4.99
C LYS A 25 -9.98 -9.56 -3.59
N ASN A 26 -8.68 -9.55 -3.38
CA ASN A 26 -7.96 -9.14 -2.17
C ASN A 26 -7.49 -7.69 -2.24
N LYS A 27 -7.76 -7.01 -3.35
CA LYS A 27 -7.49 -5.59 -3.55
C LYS A 27 -8.62 -4.76 -2.93
N ILE A 28 -8.27 -3.87 -2.00
CA ILE A 28 -9.19 -2.91 -1.38
C ILE A 28 -8.81 -1.52 -1.88
N ASP A 29 -9.72 -0.91 -2.63
CA ASP A 29 -9.58 0.46 -3.09
C ASP A 29 -10.02 1.45 -2.01
N LYS A 30 -9.51 2.68 -2.06
CA LYS A 30 -9.94 3.76 -1.15
C LYS A 30 -11.43 4.12 -1.32
N ALA A 31 -12.03 3.72 -2.44
CA ALA A 31 -13.46 3.81 -2.66
C ALA A 31 -14.25 2.89 -1.70
N ASP A 32 -13.70 1.72 -1.35
CA ASP A 32 -14.28 0.74 -0.43
C ASP A 32 -14.01 1.11 1.02
N LYS A 33 -14.58 2.24 1.47
CA LYS A 33 -14.35 2.82 2.80
C LYS A 33 -14.54 1.83 3.96
N ASP A 34 -15.47 0.89 3.84
CA ASP A 34 -15.78 -0.09 4.89
C ASP A 34 -14.60 -1.04 5.13
N ARG A 35 -14.21 -1.79 4.09
CA ARG A 35 -13.04 -2.68 4.08
C ARG A 35 -11.74 -1.93 4.36
N TRP A 36 -11.60 -0.74 3.78
CA TRP A 36 -10.44 0.11 3.99
C TRP A 36 -10.27 0.49 5.46
N ASN A 37 -11.33 1.02 6.09
CA ASN A 37 -11.29 1.45 7.47
C ASN A 37 -11.12 0.25 8.42
N HIS A 38 -11.70 -0.90 8.09
CA HIS A 38 -11.45 -2.14 8.84
C HIS A 38 -9.96 -2.48 8.87
N PHE A 39 -9.34 -2.58 7.70
CA PHE A 39 -7.92 -2.95 7.57
C PHE A 39 -7.00 -1.91 8.22
N VAL A 40 -7.22 -0.62 7.97
CA VAL A 40 -6.41 0.47 8.56
C VAL A 40 -6.47 0.45 10.08
N ARG A 41 -7.64 0.19 10.67
CA ARG A 41 -7.81 0.13 12.13
C ARG A 41 -7.24 -1.13 12.73
N GLU A 42 -7.42 -2.27 12.07
CA GLU A 42 -6.91 -3.58 12.49
C GLU A 42 -5.37 -3.58 12.52
N HIS A 43 -4.76 -3.07 11.45
CA HIS A 43 -3.30 -3.02 11.29
C HIS A 43 -2.66 -1.71 11.79
N LYS A 44 -3.46 -0.76 12.30
CA LYS A 44 -3.02 0.55 12.80
C LYS A 44 -2.15 1.32 11.79
N ILE A 45 -2.56 1.34 10.52
CA ILE A 45 -1.80 1.99 9.45
C ILE A 45 -1.82 3.52 9.65
N PRO A 46 -0.66 4.20 9.75
CA PRO A 46 -0.59 5.65 9.83
C PRO A 46 -0.74 6.28 8.43
N GLU A 47 -1.97 6.32 7.92
CA GLU A 47 -2.29 6.86 6.58
C GLU A 47 -1.72 8.26 6.35
N ALA A 48 -1.79 9.13 7.38
CA ALA A 48 -1.27 10.48 7.30
C ALA A 48 0.26 10.52 7.10
N GLY A 49 1.01 9.69 7.86
CA GLY A 49 2.46 9.61 7.73
C GLY A 49 2.88 9.01 6.40
N MET A 50 2.13 8.02 5.93
CA MET A 50 2.35 7.39 4.64
C MET A 50 2.11 8.33 3.46
N GLY A 51 1.01 9.09 3.48
CA GLY A 51 0.72 10.10 2.47
C GLY A 51 1.79 11.19 2.40
N VAL A 52 2.32 11.63 3.55
CA VAL A 52 3.43 12.60 3.62
C VAL A 52 4.69 12.02 2.99
N LYS A 53 5.08 10.79 3.35
CA LYS A 53 6.25 10.11 2.76
C LYS A 53 6.10 9.85 1.26
N ALA A 54 4.93 9.39 0.82
CA ALA A 54 4.65 9.20 -0.59
C ALA A 54 4.74 10.50 -1.38
N LYS A 55 4.18 11.59 -0.84
CA LYS A 55 4.25 12.92 -1.48
C LYS A 55 5.65 13.52 -1.45
N ALA A 56 6.46 13.17 -0.45
CA ALA A 56 7.87 13.55 -0.40
C ALA A 56 8.72 12.77 -1.42
N GLY A 57 8.35 11.51 -1.73
CA GLY A 57 9.05 10.66 -2.70
C GLY A 57 8.60 10.83 -4.15
N ALA A 58 7.29 10.98 -4.39
CA ALA A 58 6.72 11.13 -5.73
C ALA A 58 6.71 12.61 -6.16
N MET A 59 7.38 12.94 -7.27
CA MET A 59 7.50 14.32 -7.76
C MET A 59 6.19 14.88 -8.31
N SER A 60 5.35 14.04 -8.90
CA SER A 60 4.14 14.45 -9.63
C SER A 60 2.92 14.72 -8.71
N GLY A 61 3.00 14.34 -7.43
CA GLY A 61 1.93 14.56 -6.44
C GLY A 61 0.67 13.71 -6.65
N ASN A 62 0.54 13.00 -7.77
CA ASN A 62 -0.60 12.13 -8.09
C ASN A 62 -0.37 10.70 -7.58
N THR A 63 -0.39 10.57 -6.24
CA THR A 63 -0.24 9.29 -5.54
C THR A 63 -1.60 8.63 -5.34
N LYS A 64 -1.69 7.34 -5.61
CA LYS A 64 -2.85 6.48 -5.35
C LYS A 64 -2.50 5.50 -4.25
N ALA A 65 -3.45 5.29 -3.35
CA ALA A 65 -3.31 4.33 -2.28
C ALA A 65 -4.21 3.13 -2.52
N VAL A 66 -3.70 1.93 -2.25
CA VAL A 66 -4.42 0.67 -2.33
C VAL A 66 -4.01 -0.22 -1.16
N ILE A 67 -4.95 -0.98 -0.63
CA ILE A 67 -4.68 -1.98 0.40
C ILE A 67 -4.77 -3.36 -0.25
N ILE A 68 -3.85 -4.24 0.11
CA ILE A 68 -3.86 -5.64 -0.28
C ILE A 68 -4.05 -6.46 0.99
N ASP A 69 -5.13 -7.24 1.01
CA ASP A 69 -5.61 -8.03 2.15
C ASP A 69 -5.93 -9.46 1.69
N GLY A 70 -5.14 -10.44 2.10
CA GLY A 70 -5.23 -11.85 1.72
C GLY A 70 -4.12 -12.36 0.77
N ALA A 71 -3.04 -11.61 0.56
CA ALA A 71 -1.87 -12.02 -0.23
C ALA A 71 -0.67 -12.52 0.62
N GLY A 72 -0.86 -12.74 1.93
CA GLY A 72 0.14 -13.22 2.87
C GLY A 72 1.24 -12.20 3.14
N LYS A 73 2.48 -12.49 2.69
CA LYS A 73 3.62 -11.56 2.88
C LYS A 73 3.45 -10.24 2.14
N SER A 74 2.61 -10.22 1.12
CA SER A 74 2.29 -9.03 0.34
C SER A 74 1.11 -8.25 0.92
N ASP A 75 0.59 -8.65 2.08
CA ASP A 75 -0.43 -7.88 2.77
C ASP A 75 0.13 -6.57 3.28
N GLY A 76 -0.67 -5.52 3.14
CA GLY A 76 -0.32 -4.21 3.62
C GLY A 76 -0.89 -3.08 2.79
N TYR A 77 -0.48 -1.89 3.18
CA TYR A 77 -0.87 -0.66 2.52
C TYR A 77 0.17 -0.26 1.50
N TYR A 78 -0.25 0.03 0.28
CA TYR A 78 0.61 0.43 -0.82
C TYR A 78 0.22 1.83 -1.29
N ILE A 79 1.22 2.67 -1.55
CA ILE A 79 1.03 3.93 -2.27
C ILE A 79 1.86 3.87 -3.53
N TYR A 80 1.23 4.10 -4.67
CA TYR A 80 1.89 4.11 -5.95
C TYR A 80 1.53 5.35 -6.76
N SER A 81 2.44 5.76 -7.62
CA SER A 81 2.27 6.84 -8.59
C SER A 81 2.60 6.28 -9.96
N SER A 82 1.59 6.20 -10.83
CA SER A 82 1.78 5.73 -12.21
C SER A 82 2.59 6.72 -13.06
N ASP A 83 2.60 8.00 -12.68
CA ASP A 83 3.32 9.06 -13.39
C ASP A 83 4.83 9.00 -13.11
N ASP A 84 5.21 8.83 -11.84
CA ASP A 84 6.60 8.69 -11.38
C ASP A 84 7.12 7.24 -11.47
N LEU A 85 6.28 6.26 -11.85
CA LEU A 85 6.58 4.81 -11.74
C LEU A 85 7.15 4.45 -10.35
N PHE A 86 6.55 5.05 -9.32
CA PHE A 86 7.01 4.95 -7.94
C PHE A 86 6.02 4.15 -7.11
N CYS A 87 6.50 3.30 -6.21
CA CYS A 87 5.65 2.59 -5.26
C CYS A 87 6.35 2.45 -3.91
N ILE A 88 5.59 2.62 -2.84
CA ILE A 88 6.00 2.33 -1.48
C ILE A 88 4.98 1.43 -0.80
N LYS A 89 5.47 0.56 0.07
CA LYS A 89 4.67 -0.32 0.93
C LYS A 89 4.89 0.07 2.38
N TYR A 90 3.83 -0.01 3.17
CA TYR A 90 3.93 -0.03 4.62
C TYR A 90 4.22 -1.46 5.04
N ASP A 91 5.47 -1.73 5.39
CA ASP A 91 5.79 -2.97 6.04
C ASP A 91 5.35 -2.88 7.51
N LEU A 92 4.43 -3.76 7.90
CA LEU A 92 3.89 -3.81 9.24
C LEU A 92 4.86 -4.46 10.25
N GLY A 93 5.99 -5.01 9.79
CA GLY A 93 6.94 -5.74 10.63
C GLY A 93 6.38 -7.03 11.23
N LEU A 94 5.33 -7.61 10.60
CA LEU A 94 4.72 -8.87 11.00
C LEU A 94 5.62 -10.02 10.50
N GLU A 95 6.41 -10.60 11.40
CA GLU A 95 7.22 -11.81 11.19
C GLU A 95 6.37 -13.09 11.09
#